data_AF-A0A8R2D7K2-F1
#
_entry.id   AF-A0A8R2D7K2-F1
#
_cell.length_a   1.000
_cell.length_b   1.000
_cell.length_c   1.000
_cell.angle_alpha   90.00
_cell.angle_beta   90.00
_cell.angle_gamma   90.00
#
_symmetry.space_group_name_H-M   'P 1'
#
loop_
_entity.id
_entity.type
_entity.pdbx_description
1 polymer ?
#
loop_
_entity_poly.entity_id
_entity_poly.type
_entity_poly.pdbx_seq_one_letter_code
_entity_poly.pdbx_strand_id
1 'polypeptide(L)'
;MKYEINGNQIQKLVNPGISTTLKGYCSYNKTNISSHQNAAWDNDLKNVNKDFIDSGNFNGCINLKHLFGFCEDYKRILINCNQQLILNRASIDLNAIKQYKNNEVVADAPKLKDVKINITKILWRMPIVRVSDREKIRLLKVVNSQKPLTCAFRSWELCEYPFLPQNTSHSWKVKTSNKLEKPMIYLTGYTLIEQPHG
;
A
#
# COMPACT_ATOMS: atom_id res chain seq x y z
N MET A 1 6.42 -4.26 -0.31
CA MET A 1 5.87 -4.98 0.87
C MET A 1 5.35 -6.33 0.42
N LYS A 2 5.39 -7.35 1.27
CA LYS A 2 4.81 -8.68 0.97
C LYS A 2 3.96 -9.17 2.13
N TYR A 3 2.87 -9.87 1.81
CA TYR A 3 2.03 -10.55 2.77
C TYR A 3 2.01 -12.05 2.48
N GLU A 4 2.32 -12.85 3.48
CA GLU A 4 2.48 -14.29 3.37
C GLU A 4 1.65 -15.02 4.43
N ILE A 5 1.10 -16.18 4.05
CA ILE A 5 0.39 -17.08 4.96
C ILE A 5 1.01 -18.47 4.83
N ASN A 6 1.46 -19.05 5.95
CA ASN A 6 2.12 -20.35 6.01
C ASN A 6 3.31 -20.48 5.01
N GLY A 7 4.08 -19.41 4.84
CA GLY A 7 5.21 -19.34 3.90
C GLY A 7 4.82 -19.19 2.42
N ASN A 8 3.52 -19.13 2.10
CA ASN A 8 3.05 -18.85 0.75
C ASN A 8 2.80 -17.35 0.56
N GLN A 9 3.40 -16.77 -0.48
CA GLN A 9 3.16 -15.39 -0.84
C GLN A 9 1.73 -15.20 -1.35
N ILE A 10 0.91 -14.50 -0.58
CA ILE A 10 -0.48 -14.20 -0.96
C ILE A 10 -0.51 -12.99 -1.88
N GLN A 11 0.20 -11.91 -1.51
CA GLN A 11 0.27 -10.71 -2.33
C GLN A 11 1.58 -9.96 -2.12
N LYS A 12 2.14 -9.45 -3.22
CA LYS A 12 3.28 -8.54 -3.23
C LYS A 12 2.81 -7.17 -3.71
N LEU A 13 3.19 -6.14 -2.98
CA LEU A 13 2.91 -4.75 -3.31
C LEU A 13 4.22 -4.04 -3.65
N VAL A 14 4.33 -3.57 -4.89
CA VAL A 14 5.42 -2.73 -5.39
C VAL A 14 5.01 -1.27 -5.28
N ASN A 15 5.94 -0.41 -4.85
CA ASN A 15 5.74 1.03 -4.63
C ASN A 15 4.40 1.34 -3.94
N PRO A 16 4.26 1.00 -2.65
CA PRO A 16 2.99 1.08 -1.94
C PRO A 16 2.37 2.47 -1.98
N GLY A 17 3.17 3.53 -1.99
CA GLY A 17 2.67 4.90 -2.15
C GLY A 17 1.88 5.08 -3.45
N ILE A 18 2.51 4.85 -4.61
CA ILE A 18 1.88 5.03 -5.93
C ILE A 18 0.68 4.09 -6.11
N SER A 19 0.89 2.79 -5.85
CA SER A 19 -0.15 1.77 -6.02
C SER A 19 -1.40 2.03 -5.17
N THR A 20 -1.22 2.38 -3.89
CA THR A 20 -2.36 2.67 -3.03
C THR A 20 -2.99 4.02 -3.31
N THR A 21 -2.21 4.99 -3.79
CA THR A 21 -2.74 6.29 -4.21
C THR A 21 -3.68 6.15 -5.41
N LEU A 22 -3.27 5.43 -6.46
CA LEU A 22 -4.12 5.16 -7.63
C LEU A 22 -5.41 4.45 -7.23
N LYS A 23 -5.32 3.45 -6.35
CA LYS A 23 -6.49 2.77 -5.79
C LYS A 23 -7.37 3.74 -5.02
N GLY A 24 -6.78 4.57 -4.17
CA GLY A 24 -7.49 5.56 -3.34
C GLY A 24 -8.35 6.49 -4.19
N TYR A 25 -7.80 7.03 -5.28
CA TYR A 25 -8.52 7.92 -6.18
C TYR A 25 -9.80 7.31 -6.76
N CYS A 26 -9.79 6.01 -7.05
CA CYS A 26 -10.94 5.34 -7.66
C CYS A 26 -11.90 4.70 -6.64
N SER A 27 -11.52 4.58 -5.37
CA SER A 27 -12.26 3.77 -4.39
C SER A 27 -12.62 4.49 -3.08
N TYR A 28 -11.99 5.63 -2.76
CA TYR A 28 -12.22 6.31 -1.50
C TYR A 28 -13.48 7.18 -1.55
N ASN A 29 -14.35 6.99 -0.57
CA ASN A 29 -15.43 7.91 -0.28
C ASN A 29 -14.96 8.96 0.74
N LYS A 30 -15.79 9.96 1.05
CA LYS A 30 -15.45 11.04 2.00
C LYS A 30 -14.99 10.53 3.37
N THR A 31 -15.59 9.44 3.86
CA THR A 31 -15.23 8.80 5.13
C THR A 31 -13.86 8.10 5.07
N ASN A 32 -13.54 7.49 3.93
CA ASN A 32 -12.21 6.92 3.71
C ASN A 32 -11.16 8.04 3.65
N ILE A 33 -11.44 9.16 2.95
CA ILE A 33 -10.52 10.29 2.86
C ILE A 33 -10.24 10.86 4.26
N SER A 34 -11.28 11.14 5.05
CA SER A 34 -11.11 11.70 6.41
C SER A 34 -10.32 10.78 7.35
N SER A 35 -10.42 9.46 7.19
CA SER A 35 -9.63 8.50 7.99
C SER A 35 -8.18 8.33 7.51
N HIS A 36 -7.78 8.96 6.39
CA HIS A 36 -6.46 8.82 5.76
C HIS A 36 -5.69 10.14 5.69
N GLN A 37 -6.02 11.13 6.51
CA GLN A 37 -5.27 12.39 6.61
C GLN A 37 -3.76 12.16 6.87
N ASN A 38 -3.41 11.13 7.66
CA ASN A 38 -2.02 10.71 7.91
C ASN A 38 -1.23 10.35 6.64
N ALA A 39 -1.93 9.97 5.56
CA ALA A 39 -1.36 9.65 4.26
C ALA A 39 -1.56 10.80 3.25
N ALA A 40 -1.77 12.02 3.75
CA ALA A 40 -2.04 13.23 2.98
C ALA A 40 -3.29 13.15 2.08
N TRP A 41 -4.27 12.31 2.43
CA TRP A 41 -5.60 12.36 1.85
C TRP A 41 -6.41 13.44 2.58
N ASP A 42 -6.48 14.64 2.01
CA ASP A 42 -7.31 15.73 2.50
C ASP A 42 -8.49 16.00 1.54
N ASN A 43 -9.54 16.64 2.04
CA ASN A 43 -10.69 17.02 1.20
C ASN A 43 -10.42 18.27 0.36
N ASP A 44 -9.42 19.07 0.73
CA ASP A 44 -9.23 20.42 0.18
C ASP A 44 -8.19 20.49 -0.96
N LEU A 45 -7.53 19.37 -1.32
CA LEU A 45 -6.48 19.29 -2.37
C LEU A 45 -5.34 20.32 -2.21
N LYS A 46 -5.34 21.08 -1.12
CA LYS A 46 -4.49 22.25 -0.88
C LYS A 46 -3.50 22.01 0.25
N ASN A 47 -3.72 21.04 1.12
CA ASN A 47 -2.89 20.92 2.30
C ASN A 47 -1.82 19.84 2.15
N VAL A 48 -0.58 20.34 2.12
CA VAL A 48 0.71 19.64 2.09
C VAL A 48 0.97 18.91 3.43
N ASN A 49 -0.06 18.42 4.12
CA ASN A 49 0.05 17.83 5.45
C ASN A 49 0.83 18.72 6.44
N LYS A 50 0.65 20.05 6.34
CA LYS A 50 1.47 21.06 7.02
C LYS A 50 1.45 20.93 8.55
N ASP A 51 0.30 20.49 9.09
CA ASP A 51 0.07 20.39 10.53
C ASP A 51 0.30 18.96 11.06
N PHE A 52 0.86 18.06 10.25
CA PHE A 52 1.05 16.66 10.65
C PHE A 52 2.23 16.45 11.60
N ILE A 53 3.18 17.41 11.63
CA ILE A 53 4.42 17.31 12.42
C ILE A 53 4.58 18.58 13.26
N ASP A 54 3.75 18.71 14.30
CA ASP A 54 3.83 19.87 15.22
C ASP A 54 5.07 19.82 16.14
N SER A 55 5.68 18.64 16.33
CA SER A 55 6.75 18.43 17.34
C SER A 55 7.93 17.59 16.85
N GLY A 56 8.12 17.45 15.53
CA GLY A 56 9.17 16.62 14.94
C GLY A 56 8.93 15.11 15.03
N ASN A 57 7.86 14.70 15.72
CA ASN A 57 7.40 13.31 15.80
C ASN A 57 6.12 13.15 14.99
N PHE A 58 5.97 11.98 14.37
CA PHE A 58 4.74 11.60 13.68
C PHE A 58 4.27 10.22 14.13
N ASN A 59 2.96 10.00 14.07
CA ASN A 59 2.37 8.69 14.20
C ASN A 59 1.29 8.52 13.13
N GLY A 60 1.07 7.28 12.71
CA GLY A 60 0.07 6.98 11.70
C GLY A 60 -0.36 5.53 11.78
N CYS A 61 -1.58 5.28 11.31
CA CYS A 61 -2.12 3.95 11.15
C CYS A 61 -2.60 3.79 9.71
N ILE A 62 -2.17 2.71 9.05
CA ILE A 62 -2.59 2.37 7.69
C ILE A 62 -3.35 1.06 7.77
N ASN A 63 -4.60 1.06 7.34
CA ASN A 63 -5.40 -0.17 7.34
C ASN A 63 -4.97 -1.08 6.19
N LEU A 64 -4.72 -2.37 6.49
CA LEU A 64 -4.20 -3.34 5.52
C LEU A 64 -5.11 -3.55 4.31
N LYS A 65 -6.42 -3.29 4.42
CA LYS A 65 -7.35 -3.35 3.27
C LYS A 65 -6.97 -2.38 2.14
N HIS A 66 -6.25 -1.30 2.45
CA HIS A 66 -5.78 -0.35 1.44
C HIS A 66 -4.53 -0.85 0.72
N LEU A 67 -3.68 -1.59 1.43
CA LEU A 67 -2.43 -2.14 0.90
C LEU A 67 -2.65 -3.45 0.14
N PHE A 68 -3.43 -4.36 0.71
CA PHE A 68 -3.61 -5.72 0.20
C PHE A 68 -5.07 -6.00 -0.11
N GLY A 69 -5.35 -6.44 -1.35
CA GLY A 69 -6.70 -6.83 -1.77
C GLY A 69 -7.18 -8.09 -1.08
N PHE A 70 -6.27 -8.98 -0.65
CA PHE A 70 -6.63 -10.07 0.25
C PHE A 70 -7.30 -9.57 1.55
N CYS A 71 -6.75 -8.53 2.18
CA CYS A 71 -7.34 -7.95 3.39
C CYS A 71 -8.63 -7.17 3.13
N GLU A 72 -8.87 -6.75 1.89
CA GLU A 72 -10.11 -6.11 1.46
C GLU A 72 -11.22 -7.13 1.22
N ASP A 73 -10.94 -8.21 0.52
CA ASP A 73 -11.94 -9.14 -0.01
C ASP A 73 -12.16 -10.36 0.91
N TYR A 74 -11.13 -10.80 1.62
CA TYR A 74 -11.23 -11.99 2.46
C TYR A 74 -11.89 -11.67 3.81
N LYS A 75 -13.14 -12.14 3.99
CA LYS A 75 -13.94 -11.92 5.22
C LYS A 75 -14.08 -13.16 6.11
N ARG A 76 -13.43 -14.27 5.74
CA ARG A 76 -13.48 -15.52 6.53
C ARG A 76 -12.39 -15.54 7.59
N ILE A 77 -12.56 -16.41 8.57
CA ILE A 77 -11.58 -16.61 9.65
C ILE A 77 -10.44 -17.49 9.12
N LEU A 78 -9.21 -17.04 9.34
CA LEU A 78 -8.03 -17.88 9.15
C LEU A 78 -7.76 -18.64 10.45
N ILE A 79 -7.59 -19.96 10.34
CA ILE A 79 -7.47 -20.87 11.49
C ILE A 79 -6.10 -21.53 11.41
N ASN A 80 -5.37 -21.52 12.54
CA ASN A 80 -4.06 -22.15 12.66
C ASN A 80 -3.09 -21.78 11.53
N CYS A 81 -3.09 -20.51 11.14
CA CYS A 81 -2.20 -20.00 10.10
C CYS A 81 -1.13 -19.11 10.70
N ASN A 82 0.11 -19.27 10.24
CA ASN A 82 1.16 -18.30 10.46
C ASN A 82 1.01 -17.19 9.40
N GLN A 83 0.95 -15.94 9.83
CA GLN A 83 0.84 -14.80 8.93
C GLN A 83 2.07 -13.92 9.09
N GLN A 84 2.63 -13.45 7.97
CA GLN A 84 3.83 -12.64 7.95
C GLN A 84 3.63 -11.41 7.07
N LEU A 85 4.02 -10.25 7.61
CA LEU A 85 4.07 -8.98 6.89
C LEU A 85 5.52 -8.54 6.75
N ILE A 86 6.03 -8.55 5.52
CA ILE A 86 7.42 -8.22 5.21
C ILE A 86 7.49 -6.80 4.67
N LEU A 87 8.24 -5.95 5.38
CA LEU A 87 8.48 -4.55 5.05
C LEU A 87 9.94 -4.36 4.67
N ASN A 88 10.18 -3.86 3.44
CA ASN A 88 11.51 -3.52 2.98
C ASN A 88 11.62 -2.00 2.99
N ARG A 89 12.57 -1.47 3.78
CA ARG A 89 12.89 -0.04 3.83
C ARG A 89 14.15 0.21 3.01
N ALA A 90 14.18 1.30 2.24
CA ALA A 90 15.40 1.76 1.59
C ALA A 90 16.44 2.18 2.65
N SER A 91 17.73 2.12 2.30
CA SER A 91 18.82 2.58 3.17
C SER A 91 18.86 4.10 3.32
N ILE A 92 18.20 4.83 2.41
CA ILE A 92 18.15 6.29 2.33
C ILE A 92 16.69 6.80 2.42
N ASP A 93 16.51 7.98 3.01
CA ASP A 93 15.19 8.59 3.24
C ASP A 93 14.84 9.71 2.24
N LEU A 94 15.62 9.87 1.16
CA LEU A 94 15.43 10.94 0.16
C LEU A 94 14.02 10.95 -0.45
N ASN A 95 13.43 9.77 -0.69
CA ASN A 95 12.09 9.65 -1.27
C ASN A 95 10.96 9.90 -0.26
N ALA A 96 11.27 10.03 1.03
CA ALA A 96 10.27 10.15 2.10
C ALA A 96 10.03 11.61 2.52
N ILE A 97 10.97 12.52 2.25
CA ILE A 97 10.92 13.91 2.71
C ILE A 97 10.99 14.85 1.51
N LYS A 98 9.98 15.71 1.37
CA LYS A 98 10.03 16.86 0.46
C LYS A 98 10.42 18.09 1.27
N GLN A 99 11.53 18.73 0.91
CA GLN A 99 11.98 19.97 1.54
C GLN A 99 11.54 21.16 0.68
N TYR A 100 11.02 22.20 1.34
CA TYR A 100 10.59 23.43 0.71
C TYR A 100 11.51 24.58 1.13
N LYS A 101 11.97 25.39 0.19
CA LYS A 101 12.66 26.67 0.44
C LYS A 101 11.91 27.74 -0.33
N ASN A 102 11.51 28.82 0.35
CA ASN A 102 10.71 29.91 -0.25
C ASN A 102 9.44 29.40 -0.99
N ASN A 103 8.74 28.40 -0.43
CA ASN A 103 7.57 27.73 -1.03
C ASN A 103 7.82 26.94 -2.33
N GLU A 104 9.07 26.79 -2.77
CA GLU A 104 9.43 25.94 -3.90
C GLU A 104 10.03 24.62 -3.41
N VAL A 105 9.74 23.52 -4.14
CA VAL A 105 10.31 22.19 -3.86
C VAL A 105 11.78 22.22 -4.28
N VAL A 106 12.70 22.08 -3.33
CA VAL A 106 14.12 21.97 -3.66
C VAL A 106 14.41 20.51 -4.00
N ALA A 107 14.50 20.18 -5.29
CA ALA A 107 14.79 18.84 -5.78
C ALA A 107 16.26 18.43 -5.54
N ASP A 108 17.18 19.40 -5.61
CA ASP A 108 18.61 19.19 -5.43
C ASP A 108 19.12 19.87 -4.18
N ALA A 109 19.39 19.07 -3.17
CA ALA A 109 20.06 19.53 -1.98
C ALA A 109 21.24 18.63 -1.58
N PRO A 110 22.32 18.61 -2.39
CA PRO A 110 23.59 18.02 -1.95
C PRO A 110 24.22 18.74 -0.73
N LYS A 111 23.51 19.68 -0.07
CA LYS A 111 23.96 20.46 1.10
C LYS A 111 22.91 20.64 2.21
N LEU A 112 21.73 20.03 2.15
CA LEU A 112 20.76 20.16 3.24
C LEU A 112 20.92 18.98 4.20
N LYS A 113 21.20 19.30 5.47
CA LYS A 113 21.41 18.39 6.62
C LYS A 113 20.70 17.06 6.45
N ASP A 114 21.41 15.95 6.67
CA ASP A 114 20.88 14.59 6.63
C ASP A 114 19.64 14.44 7.52
N VAL A 115 18.45 14.74 6.98
CA VAL A 115 17.20 14.53 7.71
C VAL A 115 16.91 13.05 7.63
N LYS A 116 17.19 12.35 8.73
CA LYS A 116 16.97 10.91 8.86
C LYS A 116 15.66 10.65 9.59
N ILE A 117 14.83 9.77 9.04
CA ILE A 117 13.60 9.32 9.70
C ILE A 117 13.96 8.17 10.64
N ASN A 118 13.76 8.37 11.95
CA ASN A 118 13.91 7.30 12.92
C ASN A 118 12.54 6.67 13.20
N ILE A 119 12.37 5.42 12.77
CA ILE A 119 11.17 4.64 13.07
C ILE A 119 11.39 3.99 14.44
N THR A 120 10.70 4.50 15.45
CA THR A 120 10.81 4.00 16.83
C THR A 120 10.04 2.70 17.04
N LYS A 121 8.86 2.58 16.42
CA LYS A 121 7.95 1.47 16.65
C LYS A 121 7.09 1.17 15.43
N ILE A 122 7.04 -0.09 15.04
CA ILE A 122 6.10 -0.62 14.05
C ILE A 122 5.18 -1.60 14.78
N LEU A 123 3.87 -1.35 14.73
CA LEU A 123 2.87 -2.24 15.29
C LEU A 123 1.98 -2.80 14.18
N TRP A 124 1.86 -4.12 14.18
CA TRP A 124 0.86 -4.80 13.38
C TRP A 124 -0.31 -5.22 14.26
N ARG A 125 -1.51 -4.72 13.95
CA ARG A 125 -2.74 -5.03 14.67
C ARG A 125 -3.61 -5.93 13.81
N MET A 126 -3.78 -7.19 14.23
CA MET A 126 -4.67 -8.14 13.57
C MET A 126 -5.80 -8.53 14.53
N PRO A 127 -7.08 -8.50 14.11
CA PRO A 127 -8.19 -8.94 14.94
C PRO A 127 -8.07 -10.44 15.25
N ILE A 128 -8.19 -10.80 16.53
CA ILE A 128 -8.21 -12.20 16.97
C ILE A 128 -9.62 -12.55 17.40
N VAL A 129 -10.21 -13.56 16.76
CA VAL A 129 -11.53 -14.09 17.13
C VAL A 129 -11.34 -15.22 18.12
N ARG A 130 -11.91 -15.06 19.32
CA ARG A 130 -12.00 -16.14 20.33
C ARG A 130 -13.39 -16.76 20.24
N VAL A 131 -13.45 -18.09 20.13
CA VAL A 131 -14.70 -18.84 20.02
C VAL A 131 -14.88 -19.74 21.25
N SER A 132 -16.12 -20.11 21.56
CA SER A 132 -16.43 -21.09 22.62
C SER A 132 -15.89 -22.47 22.26
N ASP A 133 -15.71 -23.34 23.26
CA ASP A 133 -15.16 -24.69 23.04
C ASP A 133 -16.00 -25.52 22.07
N ARG A 134 -17.33 -25.36 22.11
CA ARG A 134 -18.25 -26.00 21.16
C ARG A 134 -17.94 -25.64 19.71
N GLU A 135 -17.77 -24.35 19.42
CA GLU A 135 -17.45 -23.87 18.07
C GLU A 135 -16.00 -24.19 17.68
N LYS A 136 -15.07 -24.19 18.65
CA LYS A 136 -13.69 -24.61 18.43
C LYS A 136 -13.62 -26.05 17.92
N ILE A 137 -14.37 -26.98 18.53
CA ILE A 137 -14.46 -28.37 18.06
C ILE A 137 -15.01 -28.44 16.63
N ARG A 138 -16.02 -27.63 16.30
CA ARG A 138 -16.60 -27.57 14.95
C ARG A 138 -15.58 -27.07 13.92
N LEU A 139 -14.84 -26.03 14.25
CA LEU A 139 -13.78 -25.47 13.39
C LEU A 139 -12.62 -26.45 13.21
N LEU A 140 -12.22 -27.18 14.25
CA LEU A 140 -11.19 -28.23 14.15
C LEU A 140 -11.61 -29.36 13.20
N LYS A 141 -12.89 -29.75 13.18
CA LYS A 141 -13.39 -30.72 12.19
C LYS A 141 -13.24 -30.22 10.76
N VAL A 142 -13.45 -28.92 10.52
CA VAL A 142 -13.25 -28.30 9.19
C VAL A 142 -11.76 -28.32 8.82
N VAL A 143 -10.87 -27.96 9.75
CA VAL A 143 -9.41 -28.01 9.51
C VAL A 143 -8.97 -29.45 9.20
N ASN A 144 -9.45 -30.43 9.97
CA ASN A 144 -9.12 -31.85 9.77
C ASN A 144 -9.64 -32.41 8.44
N SER A 145 -10.70 -31.83 7.87
CA SER A 145 -11.18 -32.23 6.55
C SER A 145 -10.22 -31.88 5.41
N GLN A 146 -9.18 -31.06 5.68
CA GLN A 146 -8.14 -30.64 4.74
C GLN A 146 -8.67 -30.10 3.40
N LYS A 147 -9.92 -29.62 3.39
CA LYS A 147 -10.51 -29.07 2.18
C LYS A 147 -9.79 -27.78 1.81
N PRO A 148 -9.29 -27.65 0.56
CA PRO A 148 -8.64 -26.43 0.12
C PRO A 148 -9.63 -25.27 0.24
N LEU A 149 -9.17 -24.17 0.80
CA LEU A 149 -9.98 -22.98 0.95
C LEU A 149 -9.80 -22.10 -0.30
N THR A 150 -10.82 -22.06 -1.15
CA THR A 150 -10.83 -21.15 -2.30
C THR A 150 -10.99 -19.71 -1.81
N CYS A 151 -10.00 -18.88 -2.11
CA CYS A 151 -10.01 -17.46 -1.81
C CYS A 151 -9.92 -16.68 -3.13
N ALA A 152 -11.02 -16.04 -3.52
CA ALA A 152 -11.00 -15.04 -4.58
C ALA A 152 -10.68 -13.68 -3.96
N PHE A 153 -9.66 -13.00 -4.48
CA PHE A 153 -9.32 -11.64 -4.09
C PHE A 153 -8.77 -10.87 -5.28
N ARG A 154 -8.87 -9.55 -5.23
CA ARG A 154 -8.29 -8.66 -6.24
C ARG A 154 -6.80 -8.48 -5.97
N SER A 155 -5.98 -8.82 -6.95
CA SER A 155 -4.56 -8.44 -6.96
C SER A 155 -4.37 -7.21 -7.84
N TRP A 156 -3.31 -6.46 -7.57
CA TRP A 156 -2.94 -5.28 -8.33
C TRP A 156 -1.47 -5.42 -8.73
N GLU A 157 -1.18 -5.09 -9.98
CA GLU A 157 0.17 -5.05 -10.53
C GLU A 157 0.44 -3.64 -11.03
N LEU A 158 1.57 -3.08 -10.61
CA LEU A 158 2.01 -1.75 -11.02
C LEU A 158 3.06 -1.89 -12.13
N CYS A 159 2.80 -1.25 -13.26
CA CYS A 159 3.75 -1.09 -14.35
C CYS A 159 4.16 0.38 -14.43
N GLU A 160 5.45 0.66 -14.20
CA GLU A 160 5.99 2.01 -14.27
C GLU A 160 6.76 2.21 -15.57
N TYR A 161 6.54 3.38 -16.19
CA TYR A 161 7.27 3.82 -17.37
C TYR A 161 8.00 5.12 -17.02
N PRO A 162 9.34 5.09 -16.87
CA PRO A 162 10.10 6.26 -16.43
C PRO A 162 10.16 7.37 -17.49
N PHE A 163 9.99 7.02 -18.77
CA PHE A 163 9.97 7.97 -19.87
C PHE A 163 8.77 7.69 -20.77
N LEU A 164 8.00 8.74 -21.04
CA LEU A 164 6.95 8.70 -22.05
C LEU A 164 7.61 8.91 -23.41
N PRO A 165 7.53 7.93 -24.33
CA PRO A 165 8.00 8.14 -25.69
C PRO A 165 7.20 9.28 -26.35
N GLN A 166 7.84 10.10 -27.18
CA GLN A 166 7.20 11.20 -27.93
C GLN A 166 6.18 10.75 -28.99
N ASN A 167 5.88 9.45 -29.04
CA ASN A 167 4.96 8.88 -30.03
C ASN A 167 3.51 9.14 -29.62
N THR A 168 2.64 9.35 -30.61
CA THR A 168 1.19 9.54 -30.41
C THR A 168 0.45 8.25 -30.05
N SER A 169 1.13 7.10 -30.11
CA SER A 169 0.58 5.79 -29.75
C SER A 169 1.57 5.01 -28.89
N HIS A 170 1.05 4.41 -27.83
CA HIS A 170 1.82 3.58 -26.91
C HIS A 170 1.07 2.27 -26.64
N SER A 171 1.78 1.16 -26.80
CA SER A 171 1.27 -0.19 -26.51
C SER A 171 2.12 -0.81 -25.41
N TRP A 172 1.47 -1.32 -24.36
CA TRP A 172 2.14 -2.06 -23.31
C TRP A 172 1.60 -3.49 -23.22
N LYS A 173 2.49 -4.41 -22.87
CA LYS A 173 2.11 -5.80 -22.61
C LYS A 173 1.62 -5.90 -21.17
N VAL A 174 0.34 -6.22 -21.00
CA VAL A 174 -0.21 -6.62 -19.71
C VAL A 174 0.24 -8.05 -19.45
N LYS A 175 1.15 -8.24 -18.48
CA LYS A 175 1.49 -9.59 -18.02
C LYS A 175 0.37 -10.04 -17.09
N THR A 176 -0.27 -11.15 -17.41
CA THR A 176 -1.06 -11.88 -16.42
C THR A 176 -0.12 -12.89 -15.78
N SER A 177 -0.03 -12.89 -14.44
CA SER A 177 0.89 -13.79 -13.74
C SER A 177 0.53 -15.26 -14.04
N ASN A 178 -0.77 -15.54 -14.21
CA ASN A 178 -1.30 -16.88 -14.39
C ASN A 178 -2.34 -16.89 -15.53
N LYS A 179 -2.48 -18.00 -16.29
CA LYS A 179 -3.55 -18.16 -17.31
C LYS A 179 -4.99 -18.06 -16.76
N LEU A 180 -5.14 -18.09 -15.44
CA LEU A 180 -6.41 -18.02 -14.70
C LEU A 180 -6.82 -16.60 -14.29
N GLU A 181 -5.88 -15.64 -14.32
CA GLU A 181 -6.15 -14.28 -13.90
C GLU A 181 -6.56 -13.43 -15.10
N LYS A 182 -7.77 -12.85 -15.03
CA LYS A 182 -8.25 -11.90 -16.04
C LYS A 182 -8.18 -10.48 -15.47
N PRO A 183 -7.45 -9.55 -16.12
CA PRO A 183 -7.47 -8.15 -15.73
C PRO A 183 -8.88 -7.59 -15.94
N MET A 184 -9.44 -6.97 -14.90
CA MET A 184 -10.79 -6.39 -14.96
C MET A 184 -10.78 -4.87 -15.09
N ILE A 185 -9.78 -4.20 -14.52
CA ILE A 185 -9.71 -2.74 -14.46
C ILE A 185 -8.29 -2.31 -14.81
N TYR A 186 -8.19 -1.26 -15.62
CA TYR A 186 -6.94 -0.57 -15.94
C TYR A 186 -7.02 0.84 -15.38
N LEU A 187 -6.00 1.21 -14.58
CA LEU A 187 -5.84 2.57 -14.09
C LEU A 187 -4.54 3.12 -14.65
N THR A 188 -4.60 4.32 -15.22
CA THR A 188 -3.44 5.05 -15.72
C THR A 188 -3.32 6.35 -14.95
N GLY A 189 -2.09 6.70 -14.58
CA GLY A 189 -1.77 7.95 -13.90
C GLY A 189 -0.53 8.54 -14.53
N TYR A 190 -0.56 9.86 -14.75
CA TYR A 190 0.58 10.62 -15.26
C TYR A 190 1.10 11.51 -14.14
N THR A 191 2.41 11.49 -13.92
CA THR A 191 3.07 12.44 -13.03
C THR A 191 3.93 13.34 -13.91
N LEU A 192 3.65 14.64 -13.92
CA LEU A 192 4.50 15.63 -14.56
C LEU A 192 5.69 15.87 -13.63
N ILE A 193 6.89 15.52 -14.09
CA ILE A 193 8.14 15.89 -13.43
C ILE A 193 8.65 17.09 -14.22
N GLU A 194 8.47 18.29 -13.68
CA GLU A 194 9.17 19.48 -14.20
C GLU A 194 10.67 19.26 -13.99
N GLN A 195 11.41 19.07 -15.07
CA GLN A 195 12.86 19.09 -15.01
C GLN A 195 13.30 20.55 -14.87
N PRO A 196 14.19 20.88 -13.92
CA PRO A 196 14.73 22.23 -13.83
C PRO A 196 15.43 22.55 -15.16
N HIS A 197 15.01 23.63 -15.81
CA HIS A 197 15.71 24.16 -16.98
C HIS A 197 17.15 24.49 -16.58
N GLY A 198 18.10 23.92 -17.32
CA GLY A 198 19.55 24.13 -17.12
C GLY A 198 20.02 25.52 -17.51
#